data_AF-A0A1J3GAR5-F1
#
_entry.id   AF-A0A1J3GAR5-F1
#
_cell.length_a   1.000
_cell.length_b   1.000
_cell.length_c   1.000
_cell.angle_alpha   90.00
_cell.angle_beta   90.00
_cell.angle_gamma   90.00
#
_symmetry.space_group_name_H-M   'P 1'
#
loop_
_entity.id
_entity.type
_entity.pdbx_description
1 polymer ?
#
loop_
_entity_poly.entity_id
_entity_poly.type
_entity_poly.pdbx_seq_one_letter_code
_entity_poly.pdbx_strand_id
1 'polypeptide(L)'
;ALQSIMVDQGENHLVRKEDLMRWIENMLKNNMLQLDKSFYTQIAGIPQGHRLSSLLCCLYYGHLDRTLIYPFLEEASRDLSDEEGDREKELITSQSYKLLRFIDDYLFV
;
A
#
# COMPACT_ATOMS: atom_id res chain seq x y z
N ALA A 1 8.24 -28.99 28.37
CA ALA A 1 9.09 -28.75 27.19
C ALA A 1 9.54 -27.29 27.25
N LEU A 2 10.86 -27.04 27.29
CA LEU A 2 11.42 -25.69 27.30
C LEU A 2 11.28 -25.09 25.89
N GLN A 3 10.56 -23.98 25.76
CA GLN A 3 10.54 -23.20 24.52
C GLN A 3 11.82 -22.38 24.46
N SER A 4 12.63 -22.61 23.43
CA SER A 4 13.87 -21.84 23.18
C SER A 4 13.78 -21.14 21.83
N ILE A 5 14.26 -19.89 21.79
CA ILE A 5 14.44 -19.13 20.55
C ILE A 5 15.92 -19.18 20.21
N MET A 6 16.23 -19.64 19.00
CA MET A 6 17.58 -19.57 18.45
C MET A 6 17.61 -18.45 17.42
N VAL A 7 18.56 -17.53 17.57
CA VAL A 7 18.75 -16.41 16.65
C VAL A 7 20.08 -16.60 15.95
N ASP A 8 20.03 -16.65 14.62
CA ASP A 8 21.22 -16.66 13.77
C ASP A 8 21.87 -15.27 13.75
N GLN A 9 23.21 -15.22 13.82
CA GLN A 9 24.01 -14.00 13.90
C GLN A 9 24.44 -13.51 12.50
N GLY A 10 23.58 -13.72 11.49
CA GLY A 10 23.86 -13.35 10.11
C GLY A 10 24.25 -11.87 9.93
N GLU A 11 24.74 -11.53 8.74
CA GLU A 11 25.17 -10.15 8.47
C GLU A 11 23.98 -9.18 8.44
N ASN A 12 24.13 -8.07 9.17
CA ASN A 12 23.17 -6.98 9.16
C ASN A 12 23.78 -5.78 8.45
N HIS A 13 23.21 -5.41 7.30
CA HIS A 13 23.58 -4.20 6.59
C HIS A 13 22.66 -3.05 7.00
N LEU A 14 23.19 -2.12 7.80
CA LEU A 14 22.54 -0.85 8.08
C LEU A 14 22.61 0.04 6.85
N VAL A 15 21.45 0.31 6.25
CA VAL A 15 21.30 1.25 5.14
C VAL A 15 20.69 2.54 5.67
N ARG A 16 21.32 3.69 5.35
CA ARG A 16 20.77 4.99 5.70
C ARG A 16 19.54 5.27 4.85
N LYS A 17 18.57 5.96 5.44
CA LYS A 17 17.33 6.34 4.74
C LYS A 17 17.64 7.15 3.49
N GLU A 18 18.58 8.08 3.55
CA GLU A 18 18.93 8.96 2.42
C GLU A 18 19.49 8.16 1.24
N ASP A 19 20.33 7.17 1.52
CA ASP A 19 20.92 6.30 0.51
C ASP A 19 19.85 5.42 -0.14
N LEU A 20 18.96 4.85 0.68
CA LEU A 20 17.81 4.09 0.19
C LEU A 20 16.89 4.95 -0.68
N MET A 21 16.58 6.18 -0.25
CA MET A 21 15.71 7.08 -1.01
C MET A 21 16.32 7.48 -2.35
N ARG A 22 17.62 7.79 -2.40
CA ARG A 22 18.33 8.05 -3.67
C ARG A 22 18.31 6.84 -4.58
N TRP A 23 18.51 5.65 -4.02
CA TRP A 23 18.46 4.41 -4.77
C TRP A 23 17.06 4.14 -5.34
N ILE A 24 16.00 4.32 -4.56
CA ILE A 24 14.60 4.19 -5.01
C ILE A 24 14.31 5.23 -6.10
N GLU A 25 14.71 6.48 -5.92
CA GLU A 25 14.48 7.55 -6.89
C GLU A 25 15.15 7.22 -8.24
N ASN A 26 16.40 6.77 -8.22
CA ASN A 26 17.12 6.34 -9.42
C ASN A 26 16.43 5.14 -10.08
N MET A 27 16.02 4.15 -9.28
CA MET A 27 15.28 2.98 -9.79
C MET A 27 13.98 3.40 -10.48
N LEU A 28 13.25 4.38 -9.95
CA LEU A 28 11.97 4.82 -10.52
C LEU A 28 12.15 5.71 -11.76
N LYS A 29 13.14 6.61 -11.76
CA LYS A 29 13.29 7.64 -12.81
C LYS A 29 14.22 7.24 -13.95
N ASN A 30 15.18 6.37 -13.68
CA ASN A 30 16.24 6.01 -14.63
C ASN A 30 16.20 4.52 -15.00
N ASN A 31 15.03 3.88 -14.89
CA ASN A 31 14.85 2.50 -15.30
C ASN A 31 14.97 2.37 -16.81
N MET A 32 16.11 1.85 -17.28
CA MET A 32 16.38 1.60 -18.69
C MET A 32 16.11 0.13 -19.02
N LEU A 33 15.31 -0.09 -20.04
CA LEU A 33 14.92 -1.38 -20.57
C LEU A 33 15.60 -1.57 -21.93
N GLN A 34 16.24 -2.71 -22.13
CA GLN A 34 16.70 -3.12 -23.45
C GLN A 34 15.65 -4.04 -24.05
N LEU A 35 15.08 -3.65 -25.18
CA LEU A 35 14.17 -4.45 -25.98
C LEU A 35 14.79 -4.62 -27.36
N ASP A 36 15.09 -5.87 -27.73
CA ASP A 36 15.89 -6.23 -28.90
C ASP A 36 17.24 -5.47 -28.94
N LYS A 37 17.40 -4.56 -29.92
CA LYS A 37 18.61 -3.76 -30.15
C LYS A 37 18.45 -2.30 -29.73
N SER A 38 17.35 -1.98 -29.04
CA SER A 38 16.98 -0.62 -28.69
C SER A 38 16.89 -0.46 -27.16
N PHE A 39 17.25 0.73 -26.69
CA PHE A 39 17.15 1.11 -25.28
C PHE A 39 15.99 2.08 -25.09
N TYR A 40 15.21 1.85 -24.04
CA TYR A 40 14.05 2.65 -23.66
C TYR A 40 14.15 3.00 -22.19
N THR A 41 13.68 4.19 -21.81
CA THR A 41 13.54 4.56 -20.41
C THR A 41 12.07 4.53 -20.04
N GLN A 42 11.73 3.84 -18.95
CA GLN A 42 10.38 3.89 -18.42
C GLN A 42 10.07 5.29 -17.90
N ILE A 43 9.01 5.90 -18.41
CA ILE A 43 8.60 7.27 -18.03
C ILE A 43 7.46 7.30 -17.02
N ALA A 44 6.77 6.18 -16.82
CA ALA A 44 5.57 6.10 -15.99
C ALA A 44 5.47 4.76 -15.25
N GLY A 45 4.98 4.84 -14.02
CA GLY A 45 4.79 3.68 -13.14
C GLY A 45 6.07 3.23 -12.44
N ILE A 46 5.95 2.12 -11.70
CA ILE A 46 7.04 1.47 -10.99
C ILE A 46 7.59 0.33 -11.88
N PRO A 47 8.91 0.12 -11.99
CA PRO A 47 9.49 -0.98 -12.76
C PRO A 47 8.95 -2.33 -12.32
N GLN A 48 8.47 -3.15 -13.25
CA GLN A 48 8.05 -4.52 -12.95
C GLN A 48 9.27 -5.45 -12.81
N GLY A 49 9.14 -6.51 -12.00
CA GLY A 49 10.21 -7.49 -11.75
C GLY A 49 11.20 -7.09 -10.64
N HIS A 50 11.16 -5.86 -10.14
CA HIS A 50 11.95 -5.48 -8.97
C HIS A 50 11.25 -5.91 -7.67
N ARG A 51 12.00 -6.47 -6.70
CA ARG A 51 11.45 -7.03 -5.44
C ARG A 51 10.68 -6.01 -4.58
N LEU A 52 11.04 -4.73 -4.69
CA LEU A 52 10.40 -3.65 -3.94
C LEU A 52 9.16 -3.06 -4.64
N SER A 53 8.88 -3.42 -5.89
CA SER A 53 7.84 -2.76 -6.68
C SER A 53 6.46 -2.93 -6.07
N SER A 54 6.12 -4.14 -5.62
CA SER A 54 4.86 -4.41 -4.94
C SER A 54 4.73 -3.63 -3.63
N LEU A 55 5.81 -3.50 -2.86
CA LEU A 55 5.81 -2.72 -1.62
C LEU A 55 5.62 -1.23 -1.89
N LEU A 56 6.27 -0.69 -2.92
CA LEU A 56 6.11 0.70 -3.34
C LEU A 56 4.70 0.97 -3.88
N CYS A 57 4.11 0.04 -4.64
CA CYS A 57 2.70 0.11 -5.02
C CYS A 57 1.79 0.12 -3.78
N CYS A 58 2.01 -0.78 -2.82
CA CYS A 58 1.23 -0.80 -1.58
C CYS A 58 1.36 0.50 -0.79
N LEU A 59 2.55 1.11 -0.75
CA LEU A 59 2.77 2.41 -0.11
C LEU A 59 2.02 3.53 -0.84
N TYR A 60 2.09 3.56 -2.16
CA TYR A 60 1.38 4.54 -3.00
C TYR A 60 -0.13 4.42 -2.84
N TYR A 61 -0.69 3.22 -2.99
CA TYR A 61 -2.12 2.99 -2.78
C TYR A 61 -2.53 3.20 -1.32
N GLY A 62 -1.68 2.87 -0.35
CA GLY A 62 -1.96 3.17 1.06
C GLY A 62 -2.00 4.67 1.37
N HIS A 63 -1.36 5.51 0.54
CA HIS A 63 -1.56 6.96 0.60
C HIS A 63 -2.91 7.33 0.00
N LEU A 64 -3.25 6.83 -1.20
CA LEU A 64 -4.54 7.08 -1.85
C LEU A 64 -5.73 6.59 -1.02
N ASP A 65 -5.61 5.45 -0.34
CA ASP A 65 -6.64 4.92 0.54
C ASP A 65 -6.97 5.93 1.64
N ARG A 66 -5.93 6.49 2.27
CA ARG A 66 -6.08 7.46 3.37
C ARG A 66 -6.58 8.82 2.90
N THR A 67 -6.22 9.24 1.69
CA THR A 67 -6.53 10.59 1.21
C THR A 67 -7.81 10.66 0.38
N LEU A 68 -8.24 9.56 -0.23
CA LEU A 68 -9.39 9.52 -1.13
C LEU A 68 -10.44 8.50 -0.70
N ILE A 69 -10.04 7.23 -0.50
CA ILE A 69 -10.99 6.14 -0.30
C ILE A 69 -11.68 6.23 1.07
N TYR A 70 -10.93 6.38 2.16
CA TYR A 70 -11.52 6.46 3.50
C TYR A 70 -12.40 7.69 3.69
N PRO A 71 -11.98 8.91 3.27
CA PRO A 71 -12.86 10.07 3.34
C PRO A 71 -14.16 9.87 2.54
N PHE A 72 -14.07 9.27 1.35
CA PHE A 72 -15.24 8.96 0.54
C PHE A 72 -16.20 7.99 1.24
N LEU A 73 -15.68 6.90 1.83
CA LEU A 73 -16.50 5.90 2.53
C LEU A 73 -17.12 6.46 3.81
N GLU A 74 -16.40 7.31 4.54
CA GLU A 74 -16.94 8.00 5.72
C GLU A 74 -18.10 8.91 5.34
N GLU A 75 -17.98 9.69 4.27
CA GLU A 75 -19.06 10.55 3.79
C GLU A 75 -20.28 9.72 3.37
N ALA A 76 -20.09 8.68 2.56
CA ALA A 76 -21.17 7.79 2.15
C ALA A 76 -21.89 7.11 3.33
N SER A 77 -21.20 6.87 4.45
CA SER A 77 -21.80 6.29 5.65
C SER A 77 -22.66 7.29 6.46
N ARG A 78 -22.36 8.59 6.37
CA ARG A 78 -23.15 9.64 7.03
C ARG A 78 -24.49 9.83 6.33
N ASP A 79 -24.47 9.86 5.00
CA ASP A 79 -25.68 10.00 4.17
C ASP A 79 -26.73 8.91 4.50
N LEU A 80 -26.31 7.68 4.81
CA LEU A 80 -27.19 6.59 5.20
C LEU A 80 -27.82 6.79 6.60
N SER A 81 -27.09 7.45 7.51
CA SER A 81 -27.52 7.63 8.90
C SER A 81 -28.54 8.75 9.05
N ASP A 82 -28.53 9.75 8.16
CA ASP A 82 -29.49 10.87 8.20
C ASP A 82 -30.89 10.47 7.68
N GLU A 83 -31.00 9.36 6.93
CA GLU A 83 -32.26 8.78 6.45
C GLU A 83 -32.91 7.84 7.48
N GLU A 84 -32.13 7.25 8.40
CA GLU A 84 -32.60 6.29 9.40
C GLU A 84 -32.88 6.97 10.75
N GLY A 85 -34.04 7.63 10.84
CA GLY A 85 -34.53 8.25 12.07
C GLY A 85 -34.63 7.30 13.27
N ASP A 86 -34.08 7.76 14.40
CA ASP A 86 -34.43 7.45 15.80
C ASP A 86 -34.58 5.97 16.17
N ARG A 87 -33.48 5.21 16.14
CA ARG A 87 -33.32 4.00 16.98
C ARG A 87 -32.02 4.05 17.76
N GLU A 88 -32.20 3.88 19.06
CA GLU A 88 -31.25 3.85 20.17
C GLU A 88 -29.79 3.55 19.81
N LYS A 89 -28.90 4.49 20.16
CA LYS A 89 -27.45 4.46 19.97
C LYS A 89 -26.80 3.31 20.75
N GLU A 90 -26.84 2.11 20.20
CA GLU A 90 -26.00 1.01 20.66
C GLU A 90 -24.57 1.20 20.12
N LEU A 91 -23.81 2.02 20.87
CA LEU A 91 -22.36 2.13 21.12
C LEU A 91 -21.28 1.33 20.36
N ILE A 92 -21.53 0.82 19.15
CA ILE A 92 -20.48 0.34 18.25
C ILE A 92 -20.91 0.74 16.86
N THR A 93 -20.25 1.74 16.27
CA THR A 93 -20.25 1.92 14.82
C THR A 93 -19.66 0.65 14.21
N SER A 94 -20.51 -0.37 14.05
CA SER A 94 -20.17 -1.55 13.28
C SER A 94 -20.08 -1.02 11.87
N GLN A 95 -18.85 -0.78 11.38
CA GLN A 95 -18.62 -0.54 9.97
C GLN A 95 -19.38 -1.64 9.23
N SER A 96 -20.46 -1.26 8.55
CA SER A 96 -21.34 -2.18 7.83
C SER A 96 -20.62 -2.80 6.64
N TYR A 97 -19.50 -2.19 6.22
CA TYR A 97 -18.67 -2.65 5.13
C TYR A 97 -17.33 -3.19 5.62
N LYS A 98 -16.81 -4.18 4.89
CA LYS A 98 -15.43 -4.67 4.97
C LYS A 98 -14.75 -4.42 3.63
N LEU A 99 -13.57 -3.82 3.69
CA LEU A 99 -12.71 -3.60 2.52
C LEU A 99 -11.48 -4.50 2.61
N LEU A 100 -11.31 -5.36 1.60
CA LEU A 100 -10.09 -6.11 1.37
C LEU A 100 -9.45 -5.62 0.06
N ARG A 101 -8.17 -5.24 0.13
CA ARG A 101 -7.43 -4.72 -1.02
C ARG A 101 -6.18 -5.57 -1.29
N PHE A 102 -6.02 -6.00 -2.54
CA PHE A 102 -4.76 -6.47 -3.12
C PHE A 102 -4.12 -5.32 -3.91
N ILE A 103 -3.00 -5.56 -4.60
CA ILE A 103 -2.27 -4.48 -5.29
C ILE A 103 -3.17 -3.76 -6.29
N ASP A 104 -3.89 -4.53 -7.11
CA ASP A 104 -4.74 -4.01 -8.19
C ASP A 104 -6.21 -4.44 -8.08
N ASP A 105 -6.58 -5.20 -7.03
CA ASP A 105 -7.94 -5.71 -6.82
C ASP A 105 -8.56 -5.21 -5.51
N TYR A 106 -9.87 -4.99 -5.52
CA TYR A 106 -10.66 -4.57 -4.38
C TYR A 106 -11.84 -5.52 -4.18
N LEU A 107 -12.11 -5.87 -2.94
CA LEU A 107 -13.30 -6.60 -2.52
C LEU A 107 -13.98 -5.81 -1.40
N PHE A 108 -15.21 -5.39 -1.66
CA PHE A 108 -16.11 -4.79 -0.69
C PHE A 108 -17.20 -5.79 -0.34
N VAL A 109 -17.47 -5.96 0.96
CA VAL A 109 -18.55 -6.81 1.51
C VAL A 109 -19.38 -5.97 2.47
#